data_AF-A0A1Z9PI44-F1
#
_entry.id   AF-A0A1Z9PI44-F1
#
_cell.length_a   1.000
_cell.length_b   1.000
_cell.length_c   1.000
_cell.angle_alpha   90.00
_cell.angle_beta   90.00
_cell.angle_gamma   90.00
#
_symmetry.space_group_name_H-M   'P 1'
#
loop_
_entity.id
_entity.type
_entity.pdbx_description
1 polymer ?
#
loop_
_entity_poly.entity_id
_entity_poly.type
_entity_poly.pdbx_seq_one_letter_code
_entity_poly.pdbx_strand_id
1 'polypeptide(L)'
;MKDTNARTRVTTDKHPLLSQSLYAKHDTWLTTSAQDPDELDPTEKLFVQRGSAWEWIQIVISAGTPFREVRLKAQPETSWYFYQPHWKIINDLDKEFLYKPKKHVQLNTPYIKQLGPNDTNCFSASCAMLLMSLKDISPEEAKDYMDAVCENGESSEAWVQVKTLEQYGLHAEFRQDGDWNAIEQLLRDEIPVPLGILHAGPVDNPGGTGHWVCAVGITEDQKYIIVHNSLGDLDLDEGVYESDHGAHVKYEKTKLAPRWMVEKGYSSGWYIKAKP
;
A
#
# COMPACT_ATOMS: atom_id res chain seq x y z
N MET A 1 45.09 -1.45 -32.36
CA MET A 1 44.41 -1.79 -31.10
C MET A 1 43.19 -0.89 -30.95
N LYS A 2 42.00 -1.44 -31.18
CA LYS A 2 40.73 -0.83 -30.80
C LYS A 2 39.87 -1.98 -30.25
N ASP A 3 39.86 -2.11 -28.94
CA ASP A 3 38.96 -3.02 -28.24
C ASP A 3 37.53 -2.49 -28.39
N THR A 4 36.68 -3.29 -29.04
CA THR A 4 35.23 -3.09 -29.10
C THR A 4 34.59 -4.15 -28.22
N ASN A 5 34.52 -3.87 -26.92
CA ASN A 5 33.71 -4.64 -25.99
C ASN A 5 32.24 -4.25 -26.17
N ALA A 6 31.56 -4.92 -27.11
CA ALA A 6 30.11 -4.89 -27.19
C ALA A 6 29.54 -5.67 -26.00
N ARG A 7 29.11 -4.96 -24.95
CA ARG A 7 28.27 -5.53 -23.90
C ARG A 7 26.89 -5.80 -24.50
N THR A 8 26.58 -7.07 -24.73
CA THR A 8 25.23 -7.51 -25.08
C THR A 8 24.32 -7.21 -23.89
N ARG A 9 23.54 -6.13 -24.01
CA ARG A 9 22.45 -5.82 -23.09
C ARG A 9 21.38 -6.87 -23.34
N VAL A 10 21.23 -7.84 -22.43
CA VAL A 10 20.09 -8.74 -22.43
C VAL A 10 18.88 -7.87 -22.12
N THR A 11 18.16 -7.45 -23.15
CA THR A 11 16.78 -7.01 -22.98
C THR A 11 16.02 -8.25 -22.56
N THR A 12 15.45 -8.22 -21.35
CA THR A 12 14.43 -9.20 -20.97
C THR A 12 13.24 -8.96 -21.87
N ASP A 13 13.22 -9.63 -23.02
CA ASP A 13 12.07 -9.65 -23.91
C ASP A 13 10.89 -10.19 -23.10
N LYS A 14 9.93 -9.32 -22.78
CA LYS A 14 8.70 -9.70 -22.07
C LYS A 14 8.00 -10.77 -22.92
N HIS A 15 7.93 -12.00 -22.45
CA HIS A 15 7.24 -13.06 -23.17
C HIS A 15 5.73 -12.75 -23.15
N PRO A 16 5.06 -12.58 -24.30
CA PRO A 16 3.66 -12.13 -24.36
C PRO A 16 2.67 -13.10 -23.67
N LEU A 17 3.04 -14.36 -23.46
CA LEU A 17 2.24 -15.33 -22.69
C LEU A 17 2.36 -15.17 -21.16
N LEU A 18 3.30 -14.38 -20.65
CA LEU A 18 3.50 -14.17 -19.20
C LEU A 18 2.91 -12.86 -18.69
N SER A 19 2.40 -12.00 -19.57
CA SER A 19 1.93 -10.66 -19.20
C SER A 19 0.70 -10.64 -18.29
N GLN A 20 -0.04 -11.74 -18.18
CA GLN A 20 -1.11 -11.89 -17.20
C GLN A 20 -1.10 -13.33 -16.72
N SER A 21 -0.27 -13.64 -15.73
CA SER A 21 -0.03 -15.02 -15.31
C SER A 21 0.20 -15.16 -13.83
N LEU A 22 -0.22 -16.30 -13.28
CA LEU A 22 0.09 -16.75 -11.94
C LEU A 22 1.23 -17.76 -12.06
N TYR A 23 2.42 -17.40 -11.59
CA TYR A 23 3.63 -18.21 -11.72
C TYR A 23 3.97 -18.92 -10.41
N ALA A 24 4.06 -20.25 -10.43
CA ALA A 24 4.35 -21.08 -9.27
C ALA A 24 5.86 -21.04 -8.94
N LYS A 25 6.22 -20.54 -7.76
CA LYS A 25 7.63 -20.47 -7.30
C LYS A 25 8.15 -21.82 -6.79
N HIS A 26 7.24 -22.68 -6.33
CA HIS A 26 7.47 -24.02 -5.78
C HIS A 26 6.34 -24.95 -6.22
N ASP A 27 6.49 -26.26 -5.98
CA ASP A 27 5.38 -27.20 -6.14
C ASP A 27 4.29 -26.83 -5.13
N THR A 28 3.05 -26.71 -5.60
CA THR A 28 1.95 -26.17 -4.79
C THR A 28 0.60 -26.63 -5.33
N TRP A 29 -0.48 -26.04 -4.84
CA TRP A 29 -1.86 -26.42 -5.14
C TRP A 29 -2.71 -25.18 -5.43
N LEU A 30 -3.69 -25.38 -6.30
CA LEU A 30 -4.91 -24.58 -6.32
C LEU A 30 -5.99 -25.37 -5.58
N THR A 31 -6.84 -24.70 -4.81
CA THR A 31 -7.88 -25.32 -3.98
C THR A 31 -9.26 -24.76 -4.31
N THR A 32 -10.34 -25.49 -4.04
CA THR A 32 -11.72 -25.00 -4.25
C THR A 32 -12.20 -24.08 -3.12
N SER A 33 -11.46 -24.01 -2.01
CA SER A 33 -11.72 -23.13 -0.86
C SER A 33 -10.42 -22.53 -0.32
N ALA A 34 -10.52 -21.47 0.50
CA ALA A 34 -9.39 -20.78 1.13
C ALA A 34 -8.84 -21.55 2.36
N GLN A 35 -8.41 -22.79 2.16
CA GLN A 35 -7.93 -23.71 3.19
C GLN A 35 -6.59 -24.36 2.80
N ASP A 36 -5.89 -24.92 3.79
CA ASP A 36 -4.66 -25.66 3.54
C ASP A 36 -4.95 -26.89 2.66
N PRO A 37 -4.20 -27.13 1.57
CA PRO A 37 -4.39 -28.30 0.72
C PRO A 37 -4.34 -29.65 1.47
N ASP A 38 -3.64 -29.74 2.60
CA ASP A 38 -3.56 -30.97 3.39
C ASP A 38 -4.88 -31.30 4.11
N GLU A 39 -5.77 -30.31 4.27
CA GLU A 39 -7.11 -30.46 4.86
C GLU A 39 -8.19 -30.82 3.83
N LEU A 40 -7.85 -30.79 2.54
CA LEU A 40 -8.80 -30.95 1.44
C LEU A 40 -8.71 -32.31 0.76
N ASP A 41 -9.87 -32.80 0.31
CA ASP A 41 -9.97 -34.01 -0.48
C ASP A 41 -9.21 -33.86 -1.82
N PRO A 42 -8.66 -34.94 -2.40
CA PRO A 42 -7.95 -34.88 -3.68
C PRO A 42 -8.76 -34.28 -4.84
N THR A 43 -10.10 -34.33 -4.77
CA THR A 43 -10.99 -33.74 -5.78
C THR A 43 -11.17 -32.22 -5.63
N GLU A 44 -10.80 -31.67 -4.49
CA GLU A 44 -10.94 -30.25 -4.13
C GLU A 44 -9.64 -29.47 -4.32
N LYS A 45 -8.60 -30.14 -4.83
CA LYS A 45 -7.30 -29.53 -5.06
C LYS A 45 -6.70 -29.97 -6.39
N LEU A 46 -5.97 -29.05 -7.00
CA LEU A 46 -5.28 -29.25 -8.26
C LEU A 46 -3.79 -29.01 -8.04
N PHE A 47 -2.98 -30.04 -8.27
CA PHE A 47 -1.54 -29.94 -8.13
C PHE A 47 -0.97 -29.02 -9.21
N VAL A 48 -0.06 -28.14 -8.81
CA VAL A 48 0.65 -27.24 -9.70
C VAL A 48 2.15 -27.37 -9.47
N GLN A 49 2.84 -27.82 -10.51
CA GLN A 49 4.29 -27.96 -10.49
C GLN A 49 4.98 -26.59 -10.48
N ARG A 50 6.09 -26.49 -9.76
CA ARG A 50 7.02 -25.35 -9.80
C ARG A 50 7.33 -24.94 -11.23
N GLY A 51 7.32 -23.64 -11.49
CA GLY A 51 7.61 -23.07 -12.81
C GLY A 51 6.40 -23.02 -13.74
N SER A 52 5.26 -23.61 -13.35
CA SER A 52 4.02 -23.46 -14.11
C SER A 52 3.53 -22.01 -14.09
N ALA A 53 3.06 -21.53 -15.23
CA ALA A 53 2.43 -20.22 -15.38
C ALA A 53 1.00 -20.39 -15.89
N TRP A 54 0.05 -19.72 -15.25
CA TRP A 54 -1.37 -19.88 -15.54
C TRP A 54 -2.01 -18.52 -15.80
N GLU A 55 -2.65 -18.35 -16.95
CA GLU A 55 -3.39 -17.12 -17.24
C GLU A 55 -4.61 -16.99 -16.31
N TRP A 56 -4.80 -15.81 -15.73
CA TRP A 56 -5.93 -15.49 -14.86
C TRP A 56 -6.77 -14.36 -15.44
N ILE A 57 -8.08 -14.42 -15.20
CA ILE A 57 -9.07 -13.39 -15.57
C ILE A 57 -9.24 -12.40 -14.41
N GLN A 58 -9.33 -12.92 -13.20
CA GLN A 58 -9.60 -12.15 -11.99
C GLN A 58 -8.87 -12.77 -10.81
N ILE A 59 -8.38 -11.92 -9.91
CA ILE A 59 -7.90 -12.32 -8.58
C ILE A 59 -8.67 -11.48 -7.55
N VAL A 60 -9.24 -12.13 -6.53
CA VAL A 60 -9.95 -11.46 -5.43
C VAL A 60 -9.14 -11.64 -4.15
N ILE A 61 -8.98 -10.53 -3.43
CA ILE A 61 -8.23 -10.45 -2.17
C ILE A 61 -9.25 -10.35 -1.04
N SER A 62 -9.10 -11.21 -0.04
CA SER A 62 -9.90 -11.17 1.20
C SER A 62 -9.00 -10.80 2.37
N ALA A 63 -9.46 -9.88 3.20
CA ALA A 63 -8.71 -9.41 4.37
C ALA A 63 -8.50 -10.53 5.40
N GLY A 64 -7.34 -10.54 6.07
CA GLY A 64 -7.05 -11.47 7.17
C GLY A 64 -6.72 -12.91 6.74
N THR A 65 -6.52 -13.17 5.45
CA THR A 65 -6.09 -14.49 4.94
C THR A 65 -4.96 -14.36 3.93
N PRO A 66 -3.99 -15.29 3.90
CA PRO A 66 -2.96 -15.35 2.86
C PRO A 66 -3.46 -16.03 1.58
N PHE A 67 -4.67 -16.59 1.58
CA PHE A 67 -5.30 -17.14 0.39
C PHE A 67 -5.91 -16.04 -0.49
N ARG A 68 -5.94 -16.30 -1.79
CA ARG A 68 -6.52 -15.41 -2.80
C ARG A 68 -7.40 -16.23 -3.72
N GLU A 69 -8.58 -15.74 -4.04
CA GLU A 69 -9.40 -16.36 -5.09
C GLU A 69 -8.82 -15.98 -6.45
N VAL A 70 -8.82 -16.92 -7.39
CA VAL A 70 -8.41 -16.71 -8.77
C VAL A 70 -9.41 -17.39 -9.71
N ARG A 71 -9.80 -16.66 -10.75
CA ARG A 71 -10.47 -17.25 -11.92
C ARG A 71 -9.45 -17.42 -13.02
N LEU A 72 -9.21 -18.65 -13.43
CA LEU A 72 -8.25 -18.97 -14.47
C LEU A 72 -8.90 -18.82 -15.85
N LYS A 73 -8.13 -18.37 -16.84
CA LYS A 73 -8.64 -18.19 -18.21
C LYS A 73 -9.07 -19.51 -18.86
N ALA A 74 -8.37 -20.60 -18.55
CA ALA A 74 -8.73 -21.93 -19.01
C ALA A 74 -9.99 -22.51 -18.32
N GLN A 75 -10.37 -21.96 -17.16
CA GLN A 75 -11.49 -22.42 -16.34
C GLN A 75 -12.25 -21.20 -15.77
N PRO A 76 -12.90 -20.40 -16.62
CA PRO A 76 -13.47 -19.11 -16.23
C PRO A 76 -14.63 -19.20 -15.23
N GLU A 77 -15.32 -20.34 -15.24
CA GLU A 77 -16.48 -20.62 -14.37
C GLU A 77 -16.08 -21.21 -13.01
N THR A 78 -14.81 -21.57 -12.82
CA THR A 78 -14.32 -22.18 -11.58
C THR A 78 -13.57 -21.13 -10.75
N SER A 79 -14.02 -20.95 -9.51
CA SER A 79 -13.26 -20.22 -8.50
C SER A 79 -12.24 -21.15 -7.87
N TRP A 80 -10.97 -20.82 -8.05
CA TRP A 80 -9.86 -21.47 -7.37
C TRP A 80 -9.31 -20.55 -6.28
N TYR A 81 -8.62 -21.11 -5.31
CA TYR A 81 -7.89 -20.40 -4.30
C TYR A 81 -6.42 -20.80 -4.35
N PHE A 82 -5.55 -19.85 -4.07
CA PHE A 82 -4.12 -20.10 -3.99
C PHE A 82 -3.51 -19.42 -2.76
N TYR A 83 -2.56 -20.09 -2.13
CA TYR A 83 -1.79 -19.54 -1.02
C TYR A 83 -0.72 -18.57 -1.56
N GLN A 84 -0.96 -17.26 -1.44
CA GLN A 84 -0.18 -16.22 -2.13
C GLN A 84 1.35 -16.35 -2.01
N PRO A 85 1.93 -16.73 -0.85
CA PRO A 85 3.38 -16.84 -0.71
C PRO A 85 4.04 -17.84 -1.65
N HIS A 86 3.33 -18.81 -2.23
CA HIS A 86 3.89 -19.77 -3.19
C HIS A 86 3.93 -19.26 -4.63
N TRP A 87 3.32 -18.11 -4.90
CA TRP A 87 3.11 -17.62 -6.26
C TRP A 87 3.73 -16.26 -6.50
N LYS A 88 4.03 -15.99 -7.77
CA LYS A 88 4.30 -14.66 -8.30
C LYS A 88 3.14 -14.32 -9.23
N ILE A 89 2.37 -13.29 -8.87
CA ILE A 89 1.35 -12.74 -9.75
C ILE A 89 2.07 -11.83 -10.74
N ILE A 90 1.92 -12.11 -12.03
CA ILE A 90 2.45 -11.33 -13.14
C ILE A 90 1.27 -10.65 -13.83
N ASN A 91 1.38 -9.34 -14.01
CA ASN A 91 0.41 -8.52 -14.70
C ASN A 91 1.13 -7.47 -15.56
N ASP A 92 2.06 -7.93 -16.40
CA ASP A 92 2.78 -7.11 -17.38
C ASP A 92 1.95 -6.81 -18.64
N LEU A 93 0.62 -6.81 -18.53
CA LEU A 93 -0.24 -6.34 -19.61
C LEU A 93 0.16 -4.88 -19.91
N ASP A 94 0.87 -4.70 -21.01
CA ASP A 94 0.92 -3.42 -21.73
C ASP A 94 -0.49 -3.18 -22.31
N LYS A 95 -1.46 -2.95 -21.43
CA LYS A 95 -2.71 -2.31 -21.81
C LYS A 95 -2.38 -0.83 -21.91
N GLU A 96 -2.21 -0.36 -23.13
CA GLU A 96 -2.73 0.96 -23.50
C GLU A 96 -4.22 0.97 -23.11
N PHE A 97 -4.48 1.28 -21.85
CA PHE A 97 -5.77 1.79 -21.48
C PHE A 97 -5.95 3.07 -22.30
N LEU A 98 -7.06 3.18 -23.02
CA LEU A 98 -7.60 4.48 -23.40
C LEU A 98 -7.65 5.33 -22.13
N TYR A 99 -6.62 6.16 -21.95
CA TYR A 99 -6.46 7.07 -20.83
C TYR A 99 -7.59 8.08 -20.90
N LYS A 100 -8.63 7.85 -20.11
CA LYS A 100 -9.47 8.94 -19.62
C LYS A 100 -8.78 9.41 -18.34
N PRO A 101 -8.22 10.63 -18.29
CA PRO A 101 -7.62 11.13 -17.06
C PRO A 101 -8.64 10.98 -15.93
N LYS A 102 -8.34 10.16 -14.93
CA LYS A 102 -9.09 10.21 -13.69
C LYS A 102 -8.53 11.40 -12.93
N LYS A 103 -9.41 12.38 -12.68
CA LYS A 103 -9.13 13.69 -12.09
C LYS A 103 -8.02 13.66 -11.04
N HIS A 104 -7.11 14.63 -11.14
CA HIS A 104 -6.29 15.09 -10.02
C HIS A 104 -7.17 15.24 -8.78
N VAL A 105 -6.76 14.65 -7.67
CA VAL A 105 -7.38 14.85 -6.36
C VAL A 105 -6.35 15.51 -5.47
N GLN A 106 -6.74 16.59 -4.81
CA GLN A 106 -5.95 17.19 -3.75
C GLN A 106 -6.93 17.77 -2.75
N LEU A 107 -7.02 17.13 -1.59
CA LEU A 107 -7.88 17.52 -0.49
C LEU A 107 -7.31 18.78 0.16
N ASN A 108 -8.19 19.66 0.63
CA ASN A 108 -7.81 20.85 1.40
C ASN A 108 -7.56 20.49 2.88
N THR A 109 -6.87 19.38 3.12
CA THR A 109 -6.55 18.88 4.46
C THR A 109 -5.59 19.85 5.14
N PRO A 110 -5.86 20.31 6.38
CA PRO A 110 -4.91 21.14 7.10
C PRO A 110 -3.64 20.36 7.47
N TYR A 111 -2.49 21.04 7.45
CA TYR A 111 -1.19 20.46 7.73
C TYR A 111 -0.77 20.65 9.19
N ILE A 112 -0.26 19.59 9.83
CA ILE A 112 0.39 19.64 11.15
C ILE A 112 1.86 19.20 11.00
N LYS A 113 2.77 20.06 11.45
CA LYS A 113 4.19 19.75 11.60
C LYS A 113 4.44 19.16 12.97
N GLN A 114 5.27 18.11 13.07
CA GLN A 114 5.71 17.61 14.38
C GLN A 114 6.77 18.54 14.99
N LEU A 115 6.90 18.56 16.31
CA LEU A 115 7.72 19.56 17.02
C LEU A 115 9.23 19.36 16.80
N GLY A 116 9.67 18.15 16.46
CA GLY A 116 11.07 17.86 16.13
C GLY A 116 11.31 16.45 15.59
N PRO A 117 12.54 16.14 15.14
CA PRO A 117 12.88 14.86 14.52
C PRO A 117 12.87 13.66 15.49
N ASN A 118 13.00 13.91 16.79
CA ASN A 118 12.93 12.87 17.83
C ASN A 118 11.52 12.71 18.42
N ASP A 119 10.55 13.45 17.88
CA ASP A 119 9.15 13.37 18.32
C ASP A 119 8.51 12.12 17.71
N THR A 120 7.96 11.24 18.54
CA THR A 120 7.30 10.00 18.12
C THR A 120 5.85 10.24 17.65
N ASN A 121 5.38 11.50 17.67
CA ASN A 121 4.01 11.87 17.34
C ASN A 121 3.67 11.90 15.84
N CYS A 122 4.50 11.36 14.94
CA CYS A 122 4.18 11.30 13.51
C CYS A 122 2.85 10.60 13.21
N PHE A 123 2.53 9.54 13.97
CA PHE A 123 1.27 8.83 13.85
C PHE A 123 0.10 9.71 14.28
N SER A 124 0.20 10.30 15.48
CA SER A 124 -0.82 11.23 15.98
C SER A 124 -1.02 12.43 15.06
N ALA A 125 0.05 13.02 14.52
CA ALA A 125 -0.02 14.12 13.56
C ALA A 125 -0.77 13.71 12.29
N SER A 126 -0.50 12.51 11.75
CA SER A 126 -1.20 12.00 10.58
C SER A 126 -2.69 11.76 10.86
N CYS A 127 -3.03 11.19 12.01
CA CYS A 127 -4.42 10.98 12.43
C CYS A 127 -5.16 12.29 12.74
N ALA A 128 -4.47 13.29 13.31
CA ALA A 128 -5.05 14.61 13.53
C ALA A 128 -5.37 15.32 12.20
N MET A 129 -4.51 15.20 11.17
CA MET A 129 -4.78 15.73 9.82
C MET A 129 -6.01 15.07 9.16
N LEU A 130 -6.16 13.76 9.35
CA LEU A 130 -7.37 13.02 8.99
C LEU A 130 -8.60 13.56 9.73
N LEU A 131 -8.53 13.68 11.06
CA LEU A 131 -9.63 14.15 11.89
C LEU A 131 -10.07 15.57 11.51
N MET A 132 -9.12 16.49 11.35
CA MET A 132 -9.38 17.87 10.92
C MET A 132 -10.15 17.91 9.61
N SER A 133 -9.79 17.07 8.63
CA SER A 133 -10.49 17.04 7.35
C SER A 133 -11.90 16.48 7.46
N LEU A 134 -12.10 15.41 8.22
CA LEU A 134 -13.41 14.73 8.28
C LEU A 134 -14.42 15.41 9.19
N LYS A 135 -13.94 16.17 10.19
CA LYS A 135 -14.81 16.91 11.12
C LYS A 135 -14.82 18.41 10.88
N ASP A 136 -14.04 18.92 9.92
CA ASP A 136 -13.88 20.34 9.61
C ASP A 136 -13.50 21.16 10.85
N ILE A 137 -12.56 20.64 11.65
CA ILE A 137 -12.06 21.29 12.87
C ILE A 137 -10.69 21.93 12.64
N SER A 138 -10.41 22.97 13.42
CA SER A 138 -9.17 23.73 13.30
C SER A 138 -7.94 22.98 13.86
N PRO A 139 -6.72 23.38 13.48
CA PRO A 139 -5.49 22.85 14.09
C PRO A 139 -5.39 23.04 15.61
N GLU A 140 -6.00 24.10 16.15
CA GLU A 140 -6.04 24.34 17.60
C GLU A 140 -6.94 23.32 18.29
N GLU A 141 -8.11 23.01 17.72
CA GLU A 141 -8.99 21.95 18.24
C GLU A 141 -8.37 20.56 18.07
N ALA A 142 -7.57 20.34 17.02
CA ALA A 142 -6.82 19.10 16.84
C ALA A 142 -5.69 18.91 17.86
N LYS A 143 -5.33 19.93 18.65
CA LYS A 143 -4.40 19.77 19.76
C LYS A 143 -4.99 18.88 20.86
N ASP A 144 -6.29 19.00 21.12
CA ASP A 144 -6.99 18.16 22.09
C ASP A 144 -6.94 16.68 21.69
N TYR A 145 -6.80 16.37 20.40
CA TYR A 145 -6.57 15.00 19.93
C TYR A 145 -5.23 14.44 20.43
N MET A 146 -4.16 15.25 20.41
CA MET A 146 -2.84 14.83 20.87
C MET A 146 -2.83 14.54 22.38
N ASP A 147 -3.51 15.40 23.14
CA ASP A 147 -3.67 15.21 24.59
C ASP A 147 -4.50 13.95 24.87
N ALA A 148 -5.61 13.74 24.15
CA ALA A 148 -6.43 12.53 24.26
C ALA A 148 -5.67 11.25 23.88
N VAL A 149 -4.78 11.29 22.88
CA VAL A 149 -3.89 10.16 22.55
C VAL A 149 -3.00 9.83 23.74
N CYS A 150 -2.36 10.84 24.36
CA CYS A 150 -1.49 10.65 25.52
C CYS A 150 -2.26 10.09 26.74
N GLU A 151 -3.52 10.47 26.92
CA GLU A 151 -4.39 9.93 27.97
C GLU A 151 -4.81 8.48 27.71
N ASN A 152 -4.99 8.11 26.44
CA ASN A 152 -5.43 6.77 26.06
C ASN A 152 -4.30 5.73 26.08
N GLY A 153 -3.05 6.11 25.80
CA GLY A 153 -1.91 5.18 25.79
C GLY A 153 -0.67 5.72 25.06
N GLU A 154 0.18 4.81 24.58
CA GLU A 154 1.39 5.17 23.85
C GLU A 154 1.06 5.62 22.41
N SER A 155 1.54 6.79 22.00
CA SER A 155 1.19 7.40 20.70
C SER A 155 1.64 6.60 19.47
N SER A 156 2.58 5.66 19.64
CA SER A 156 3.08 4.77 18.60
C SER A 156 2.12 3.60 18.31
N GLU A 157 1.19 3.29 19.22
CA GLU A 157 0.33 2.13 19.12
C GLU A 157 -0.94 2.41 18.30
N ALA A 158 -1.20 1.57 17.29
CA ALA A 158 -2.33 1.76 16.38
C ALA A 158 -3.69 1.74 17.08
N TRP A 159 -3.87 0.91 18.12
CA TRP A 159 -5.13 0.83 18.85
C TRP A 159 -5.43 2.12 19.63
N VAL A 160 -4.41 2.84 20.10
CA VAL A 160 -4.57 4.15 20.78
C VAL A 160 -5.12 5.18 19.80
N GLN A 161 -4.56 5.22 18.59
CA GLN A 161 -5.03 6.12 17.52
C GLN A 161 -6.46 5.79 17.10
N VAL A 162 -6.77 4.51 16.86
CA VAL A 162 -8.13 4.06 16.51
C VAL A 162 -9.13 4.45 17.59
N LYS A 163 -8.85 4.11 18.85
CA LYS A 163 -9.71 4.45 20.00
C LYS A 163 -9.92 5.95 20.13
N THR A 164 -8.88 6.76 19.91
CA THR A 164 -8.99 8.22 20.01
C THR A 164 -9.83 8.76 18.86
N LEU A 165 -9.63 8.32 17.62
CA LEU A 165 -10.49 8.73 16.48
C LEU A 165 -11.96 8.36 16.72
N GLU A 166 -12.24 7.21 17.34
CA GLU A 166 -13.59 6.80 17.73
C GLU A 166 -14.22 7.71 18.80
N GLN A 167 -13.44 8.21 19.76
CA GLN A 167 -13.92 9.20 20.75
C GLN A 167 -14.36 10.51 20.08
N TYR A 168 -13.72 10.88 18.98
CA TYR A 168 -14.11 12.02 18.14
C TYR A 168 -15.19 11.66 17.11
N GLY A 169 -15.80 10.48 17.22
CA GLY A 169 -16.94 10.06 16.42
C GLY A 169 -16.58 9.69 14.98
N LEU A 170 -15.38 9.16 14.73
CA LEU A 170 -15.02 8.52 13.47
C LEU A 170 -15.02 7.00 13.61
N HIS A 171 -15.48 6.28 12.60
CA HIS A 171 -15.28 4.84 12.53
C HIS A 171 -13.92 4.55 11.92
N ALA A 172 -12.93 4.22 12.75
CA ALA A 172 -11.54 4.00 12.35
C ALA A 172 -11.11 2.53 12.46
N GLU A 173 -10.28 2.08 11.52
CA GLU A 173 -9.64 0.76 11.52
C GLU A 173 -8.16 0.92 11.14
N PHE A 174 -7.27 0.30 11.93
CA PHE A 174 -5.90 0.06 11.47
C PHE A 174 -5.87 -1.16 10.57
N ARG A 175 -5.28 -0.99 9.39
CA ARG A 175 -5.23 -2.02 8.36
C ARG A 175 -3.81 -2.19 7.85
N GLN A 176 -3.47 -3.43 7.50
CA GLN A 176 -2.17 -3.80 6.94
C GLN A 176 -2.31 -4.46 5.56
N ASP A 177 -3.50 -4.38 4.97
CA ASP A 177 -3.81 -4.96 3.67
C ASP A 177 -4.00 -3.91 2.56
N GLY A 178 -3.33 -2.75 2.71
CA GLY A 178 -3.48 -1.61 1.82
C GLY A 178 -2.80 -1.79 0.48
N ASP A 179 -3.47 -1.34 -0.59
CA ASP A 179 -2.91 -1.16 -1.93
C ASP A 179 -3.35 0.19 -2.53
N TRP A 180 -2.77 0.57 -3.68
CA TRP A 180 -3.08 1.86 -4.30
C TRP A 180 -4.55 2.02 -4.67
N ASN A 181 -5.28 0.95 -5.01
CA ASN A 181 -6.70 1.05 -5.33
C ASN A 181 -7.50 1.45 -4.07
N ALA A 182 -7.19 0.86 -2.92
CA ALA A 182 -7.82 1.21 -1.65
C ALA A 182 -7.58 2.68 -1.28
N ILE A 183 -6.33 3.15 -1.40
CA ILE A 183 -5.97 4.54 -1.07
C ILE A 183 -6.63 5.52 -2.04
N GLU A 184 -6.60 5.22 -3.34
CA GLU A 184 -7.24 6.07 -4.34
C GLU A 184 -8.75 6.16 -4.17
N GLN A 185 -9.41 5.08 -3.76
CA GLN A 185 -10.84 5.10 -3.49
C GLN A 185 -11.15 6.03 -2.30
N LEU A 186 -10.42 5.91 -1.20
CA LEU A 186 -10.59 6.78 -0.03
C LEU A 186 -10.37 8.26 -0.38
N LEU A 187 -9.33 8.57 -1.15
CA LEU A 187 -9.06 9.94 -1.59
C LEU A 187 -10.18 10.50 -2.50
N ARG A 188 -10.76 9.66 -3.37
CA ARG A 188 -11.93 10.06 -4.19
C ARG A 188 -13.18 10.29 -3.37
N ASP A 189 -13.31 9.60 -2.25
CA ASP A 189 -14.36 9.77 -1.27
C ASP A 189 -14.06 10.91 -0.28
N GLU A 190 -13.07 11.76 -0.61
CA GLU A 190 -12.64 12.93 0.17
C GLU A 190 -12.11 12.59 1.58
N ILE A 191 -11.59 11.37 1.75
CA ILE A 191 -11.02 10.88 3.00
C ILE A 191 -9.48 10.88 2.89
N PRO A 192 -8.77 11.72 3.67
CA PRO A 192 -7.32 11.61 3.80
C PRO A 192 -6.93 10.26 4.41
N VAL A 193 -5.69 9.80 4.17
CA VAL A 193 -5.30 8.46 4.60
C VAL A 193 -3.93 8.47 5.28
N PRO A 194 -3.85 8.32 6.62
CA PRO A 194 -2.61 8.02 7.30
C PRO A 194 -1.99 6.71 6.77
N LEU A 195 -0.74 6.76 6.33
CA LEU A 195 0.05 5.64 5.81
C LEU A 195 1.28 5.43 6.68
N GLY A 196 1.54 4.18 7.09
CA GLY A 196 2.74 3.80 7.82
C GLY A 196 3.85 3.35 6.87
N ILE A 197 5.00 4.00 6.89
CA ILE A 197 6.13 3.78 5.98
C ILE A 197 7.45 3.52 6.72
N LEU A 198 8.41 2.91 6.03
CA LEU A 198 9.81 2.89 6.42
C LEU A 198 10.55 4.09 5.82
N HIS A 199 10.98 5.01 6.68
CA HIS A 199 11.55 6.29 6.23
C HIS A 199 13.06 6.29 6.00
N ALA A 200 13.79 5.20 6.32
CA ALA A 200 15.25 5.17 6.23
C ALA A 200 15.74 4.15 5.19
N GLY A 201 16.99 4.29 4.79
CA GLY A 201 17.67 3.38 3.87
C GLY A 201 17.19 3.50 2.42
N PRO A 202 17.91 2.86 1.48
CA PRO A 202 17.64 3.00 0.06
C PRO A 202 16.32 2.33 -0.37
N VAL A 203 15.74 2.77 -1.48
CA VAL A 203 14.42 2.32 -1.99
C VAL A 203 14.33 0.82 -2.27
N ASP A 204 15.47 0.18 -2.59
CA ASP A 204 15.56 -1.27 -2.85
C ASP A 204 15.72 -2.11 -1.58
N ASN A 205 16.06 -1.47 -0.46
CA ASN A 205 16.17 -2.08 0.86
C ASN A 205 15.80 -1.09 1.98
N PRO A 206 14.54 -0.61 2.00
CA PRO A 206 14.10 0.36 2.99
C PRO A 206 14.08 -0.27 4.38
N GLY A 207 14.30 0.54 5.40
CA GLY A 207 14.43 0.12 6.79
C GLY A 207 14.18 1.25 7.78
N GLY A 208 14.71 1.07 8.99
CA GLY A 208 14.52 2.00 10.09
C GLY A 208 13.23 1.76 10.88
N THR A 209 12.91 2.70 11.75
CA THR A 209 11.65 2.71 12.49
C THR A 209 10.50 3.11 11.58
N GLY A 210 9.28 2.67 11.91
CA GLY A 210 8.09 3.13 11.22
C GLY A 210 7.91 4.66 11.36
N HIS A 211 7.39 5.27 10.30
CA HIS A 211 7.04 6.69 10.23
C HIS A 211 5.66 6.82 9.60
N TRP A 212 4.91 7.86 9.93
CA TRP A 212 3.57 8.06 9.39
C TRP A 212 3.46 9.34 8.58
N VAL A 213 2.82 9.24 7.42
CA VAL A 213 2.48 10.36 6.53
C VAL A 213 0.98 10.32 6.25
N CYS A 214 0.36 11.44 5.89
CA CYS A 214 -1.04 11.48 5.52
C CYS A 214 -1.19 11.71 4.01
N ALA A 215 -1.71 10.74 3.28
CA ALA A 215 -2.07 10.91 1.87
C ALA A 215 -3.28 11.84 1.76
N VAL A 216 -3.14 12.89 0.95
CA VAL A 216 -4.15 13.94 0.77
C VAL A 216 -4.47 14.17 -0.71
N GLY A 217 -3.94 13.33 -1.61
CA GLY A 217 -4.22 13.49 -3.03
C GLY A 217 -3.45 12.54 -3.93
N ILE A 218 -3.79 12.60 -5.21
CA ILE A 218 -3.18 11.86 -6.30
C ILE A 218 -3.14 12.74 -7.54
N THR A 219 -2.01 12.73 -8.25
CA THR A 219 -1.87 13.50 -9.50
C THR A 219 -2.71 12.92 -10.63
N GLU A 220 -3.03 13.76 -11.63
CA GLU A 220 -3.85 13.35 -12.79
C GLU A 220 -3.29 12.13 -13.53
N ASP A 221 -1.96 12.04 -13.65
CA ASP A 221 -1.25 10.92 -14.28
C ASP A 221 -1.18 9.66 -13.39
N GLN A 222 -1.71 9.74 -12.17
CA GLN A 222 -1.73 8.70 -11.14
C GLN A 222 -0.35 8.17 -10.72
N LYS A 223 0.75 8.82 -11.13
CA LYS A 223 2.11 8.41 -10.79
C LYS A 223 2.53 8.81 -9.39
N TYR A 224 1.98 9.92 -8.89
CA TYR A 224 2.35 10.49 -7.61
C TYR A 224 1.17 10.49 -6.64
N ILE A 225 1.45 10.12 -5.40
CA ILE A 225 0.61 10.43 -4.26
C ILE A 225 1.08 11.77 -3.67
N ILE A 226 0.13 12.62 -3.31
CA ILE A 226 0.38 13.88 -2.62
C ILE A 226 0.20 13.60 -1.12
N VAL A 227 1.22 13.87 -0.32
CA VAL A 227 1.17 13.63 1.12
C VAL A 227 1.45 14.88 1.94
N HIS A 228 0.96 14.87 3.16
CA HIS A 228 1.46 15.66 4.26
C HIS A 228 2.39 14.78 5.10
N ASN A 229 3.66 15.16 5.19
CA ASN A 229 4.66 14.47 6.01
C ASN A 229 5.11 15.37 7.16
N SER A 230 4.68 15.08 8.39
CA SER A 230 4.92 15.95 9.55
C SER A 230 6.41 16.23 9.84
N LEU A 231 7.31 15.35 9.37
CA LEU A 231 8.76 15.47 9.56
C LEU A 231 9.46 16.25 8.43
N GLY A 232 8.84 16.38 7.25
CA GLY A 232 9.41 17.09 6.10
C GLY A 232 9.42 16.29 4.80
N ASP A 233 10.13 16.78 3.79
CA ASP A 233 10.22 16.10 2.50
C ASP A 233 11.26 14.97 2.56
N LEU A 234 10.83 13.75 2.21
CA LEU A 234 11.66 12.55 2.25
C LEU A 234 12.12 12.20 0.83
N ASP A 235 13.43 12.15 0.62
CA ASP A 235 13.99 11.49 -0.55
C ASP A 235 13.68 9.99 -0.46
N LEU A 236 12.80 9.53 -1.34
CA LEU A 236 12.38 8.14 -1.40
C LEU A 236 13.43 7.22 -2.00
N ASP A 237 14.45 7.73 -2.71
CA ASP A 237 15.53 6.91 -3.24
C ASP A 237 16.50 6.53 -2.13
N GLU A 238 16.98 7.49 -1.34
CA GLU A 238 18.00 7.27 -0.31
C GLU A 238 17.44 7.10 1.12
N GLY A 239 16.20 7.52 1.37
CA GLY A 239 15.59 7.46 2.70
C GLY A 239 16.16 8.51 3.65
N VAL A 240 16.34 9.74 3.15
CA VAL A 240 16.86 10.89 3.90
C VAL A 240 15.97 12.10 3.73
N TYR A 241 15.81 12.90 4.79
CA TYR A 241 15.00 14.11 4.73
C TYR A 241 15.78 15.25 4.08
N GLU A 242 15.29 15.77 2.97
CA GLU A 242 15.93 16.87 2.22
C GLU A 242 15.55 18.23 2.77
N SER A 243 14.36 18.33 3.35
CA SER A 243 13.85 19.57 3.95
C SER A 243 12.85 19.27 5.06
N ASP A 244 12.50 20.29 5.84
CA ASP A 244 11.46 20.25 6.86
C ASP A 244 10.07 20.70 6.33
N HIS A 245 9.94 20.83 5.01
CA HIS A 245 8.70 21.22 4.33
C HIS A 245 7.90 19.98 3.96
N GLY A 246 6.88 19.67 4.77
CA GLY A 246 6.12 18.42 4.62
C GLY A 246 4.75 18.53 3.97
N ALA A 247 4.25 19.75 3.72
CA ALA A 247 2.90 19.95 3.21
C ALA A 247 2.83 19.71 1.69
N HIS A 248 1.90 18.84 1.27
CA HIS A 248 1.62 18.50 -0.13
C HIS A 248 2.85 18.07 -0.95
N VAL A 249 3.80 17.38 -0.34
CA VAL A 249 4.95 16.79 -1.06
C VAL A 249 4.47 15.65 -1.96
N LYS A 250 5.15 15.46 -3.09
CA LYS A 250 4.75 14.50 -4.13
C LYS A 250 5.68 13.30 -4.13
N TYR A 251 5.11 12.14 -3.82
CA TYR A 251 5.83 10.88 -3.74
C TYR A 251 5.46 9.98 -4.90
N GLU A 252 6.46 9.59 -5.69
CA GLU A 252 6.25 8.64 -6.79
C GLU A 252 5.85 7.29 -6.20
N LYS A 253 4.71 6.74 -6.63
CA LYS A 253 4.16 5.51 -6.06
C LYS A 253 5.10 4.31 -6.17
N THR A 254 5.87 4.23 -7.25
CA THR A 254 6.86 3.15 -7.48
C THR A 254 8.00 3.18 -6.45
N LYS A 255 8.35 4.37 -5.94
CA LYS A 255 9.40 4.57 -4.93
C LYS A 255 8.87 4.54 -3.50
N LEU A 256 7.62 4.97 -3.30
CA LEU A 256 6.95 4.89 -2.00
C LEU A 256 6.50 3.46 -1.67
N ALA A 257 6.11 2.67 -2.68
CA ALA A 257 5.59 1.31 -2.52
C ALA A 257 6.51 0.39 -1.69
N PRO A 258 7.83 0.29 -1.96
CA PRO A 258 8.73 -0.54 -1.13
C PRO A 258 8.78 -0.12 0.34
N ARG A 259 8.55 1.17 0.63
CA ARG A 259 8.57 1.73 1.98
C ARG A 259 7.25 1.53 2.72
N TRP A 260 6.14 1.52 1.99
CA TRP A 260 4.79 1.41 2.55
C TRP A 260 4.30 -0.03 2.64
N MET A 261 4.50 -0.82 1.57
CA MET A 261 4.13 -2.24 1.47
C MET A 261 5.33 -3.10 1.86
N VAL A 262 5.74 -2.99 3.13
CA VAL A 262 6.99 -3.54 3.68
C VAL A 262 7.05 -5.06 3.57
N GLU A 263 5.94 -5.74 3.82
CA GLU A 263 5.87 -7.19 3.64
C GLU A 263 5.88 -7.47 2.14
N LYS A 264 6.91 -8.19 1.67
CA LYS A 264 7.11 -8.51 0.25
C LYS A 264 5.87 -9.25 -0.30
N GLY A 265 4.98 -8.53 -1.00
CA GLY A 265 3.71 -9.05 -1.50
C GLY A 265 2.80 -7.94 -2.06
N TYR A 266 1.67 -8.33 -2.64
CA TYR A 266 0.61 -7.39 -3.00
C TYR A 266 -0.29 -7.14 -1.79
N SER A 267 -0.65 -5.87 -1.58
CA SER A 267 -1.61 -5.43 -0.55
C SER A 267 -1.13 -5.71 0.87
N SER A 268 0.03 -5.16 1.24
CA SER A 268 0.62 -5.22 2.59
C SER A 268 0.80 -3.84 3.24
N GLY A 269 0.24 -2.80 2.63
CA GLY A 269 0.43 -1.43 3.06
C GLY A 269 -0.30 -1.14 4.37
N TRP A 270 0.38 -0.45 5.29
CA TRP A 270 -0.22 -0.03 6.56
C TRP A 270 -0.96 1.28 6.40
N TYR A 271 -2.21 1.36 6.85
CA TYR A 271 -3.00 2.59 6.79
C TYR A 271 -4.09 2.65 7.85
N ILE A 272 -4.56 3.86 8.14
CA ILE A 272 -5.81 4.08 8.87
C ILE A 272 -6.94 4.26 7.86
N LYS A 273 -7.92 3.36 7.91
CA LYS A 273 -9.18 3.54 7.21
C LYS A 273 -10.15 4.22 8.16
N ALA A 274 -10.72 5.35 7.76
CA ALA A 274 -11.74 6.03 8.57
C ALA A 274 -12.93 6.45 7.73
N LYS A 275 -14.06 6.69 8.39
CA LYS A 275 -15.25 7.34 7.84
C LYS A 275 -15.96 8.15 8.93
N PRO A 276 -16.69 9.23 8.57
CA PRO A 276 -17.51 10.01 9.49
C PRO A 276 -18.58 9.21 10.23
#